data_AF-A0A7S0ZVG1-F1
#
_entry.id   AF-A0A7S0ZVG1-F1
#
_cell.length_a   1.000
_cell.length_b   1.000
_cell.length_c   1.000
_cell.angle_alpha   90.00
_cell.angle_beta   90.00
_cell.angle_gamma   90.00
#
_symmetry.space_group_name_H-M   'P 1'
#
loop_
_entity.id
_entity.type
_entity.pdbx_description
1 polymer ?
#
loop_
_entity_poly.entity_id
_entity_poly.type
_entity_poly.pdbx_seq_one_letter_code
_entity_poly.pdbx_strand_id
1 'polypeptide(L)'
;AGDPSKMAVGNATMRLNNCDRAHNSGVTMFTEQFQNFMYRWWKCPFDARDRKAVFEPFMVFLRHLCDVWKRHWNVVGVEIMNEPPIGGLPDPWAACRTRVHLFDFYGAVLSDLESASIEAPVAIEDVGGTLPGAGSLLDILACWGISGATRRQMERWAVRNQLILSVHHYKSLVTQVSFERMVALAHEVAAAIGPIPVWMSEFHAEGGKVRMAVDLGADAVTFWQWVDTTFTGNRGWHKYPEDVVQAALSEGFSEPGPVDAQGHICWPAWSVYARSVEDGTVWGAWIGGASFGKSSGYLAPPVPL
;
A
#
# COMPACT_ATOMS: atom_id res chain seq x y z
N ALA A 1 -1.60 -3.62 -29.92
CA ALA A 1 -1.83 -4.26 -28.62
C ALA A 1 -0.76 -5.32 -28.43
N GLY A 2 0.13 -5.11 -27.46
CA GLY A 2 1.10 -6.10 -27.02
C GLY A 2 0.40 -7.25 -26.30
N ASP A 3 0.95 -8.45 -26.45
CA ASP A 3 0.47 -9.64 -25.75
C ASP A 3 1.02 -9.64 -24.32
N PRO A 4 0.16 -9.51 -23.28
CA PRO A 4 0.61 -9.44 -21.88
C PRO A 4 1.42 -10.68 -21.47
N SER A 5 1.11 -11.85 -22.04
CA SER A 5 1.80 -13.12 -21.75
C SER A 5 3.27 -13.12 -22.22
N LYS A 6 3.61 -12.23 -23.16
CA LYS A 6 4.97 -12.07 -23.70
C LYS A 6 5.83 -11.08 -22.92
N MET A 7 5.27 -10.37 -21.94
CA MET A 7 6.05 -9.46 -21.09
C MET A 7 7.02 -10.25 -20.19
N ALA A 8 8.29 -9.83 -20.16
CA ALA A 8 9.29 -10.37 -19.25
C ALA A 8 9.11 -9.73 -17.87
N VAL A 9 8.32 -10.39 -17.03
CA VAL A 9 8.17 -9.99 -15.62
C VAL A 9 9.53 -10.16 -14.93
N GLY A 10 10.09 -9.06 -14.39
CA GLY A 10 11.42 -9.04 -13.77
C GLY A 10 12.54 -8.42 -14.62
N ASN A 11 12.25 -7.76 -15.75
CA ASN A 11 13.28 -7.01 -16.48
C ASN A 11 13.70 -5.74 -15.70
N ALA A 12 15.00 -5.59 -15.46
CA ALA A 12 15.60 -4.42 -14.80
C ALA A 12 15.24 -3.07 -15.45
N THR A 13 14.83 -3.07 -16.73
CA THR A 13 14.37 -1.86 -17.43
C THR A 13 13.00 -1.32 -16.98
N MET A 14 12.23 -2.07 -16.17
CA MET A 14 10.98 -1.54 -15.58
C MET A 14 11.21 -0.29 -14.70
N ARG A 15 12.42 -0.11 -14.13
CA ARG A 15 12.75 1.09 -13.34
C ARG A 15 12.92 2.36 -14.17
N LEU A 16 13.27 2.26 -15.46
CA LEU A 16 13.67 3.44 -16.25
C LEU A 16 12.50 4.36 -16.66
N ASN A 17 11.25 3.90 -16.58
CA ASN A 17 10.05 4.69 -16.92
C ASN A 17 9.24 5.16 -15.68
N ASN A 18 9.70 4.83 -14.47
CA ASN A 18 8.99 5.10 -13.21
C ASN A 18 9.72 6.18 -12.40
N CYS A 19 9.77 7.41 -12.91
CA CYS A 19 10.21 8.56 -12.11
C CYS A 19 9.01 9.32 -11.53
N ASP A 20 9.21 9.99 -10.39
CA ASP A 20 8.17 10.71 -9.63
C ASP A 20 7.35 11.67 -10.52
N ARG A 21 7.96 12.26 -11.54
CA ARG A 21 7.26 13.14 -12.49
C ARG A 21 6.23 12.39 -13.35
N ALA A 22 6.53 11.17 -13.77
CA ALA A 22 5.61 10.33 -14.55
C ALA A 22 4.50 9.73 -13.66
N HIS A 23 4.82 9.44 -12.40
CA HIS A 23 3.85 9.02 -11.39
C HIS A 23 2.89 10.17 -10.99
N ASN A 24 3.43 11.35 -10.66
CA ASN A 24 2.67 12.56 -10.28
C ASN A 24 1.79 13.11 -11.42
N SER A 25 2.12 12.81 -12.68
CA SER A 25 1.29 13.19 -13.83
C SER A 25 0.22 12.14 -14.17
N GLY A 26 0.16 11.03 -13.45
CA GLY A 26 -0.76 9.91 -13.69
C GLY A 26 -0.45 9.11 -14.97
N VAL A 27 0.52 9.55 -15.78
CA VAL A 27 0.84 8.97 -17.09
C VAL A 27 1.32 7.53 -16.97
N THR A 28 2.12 7.21 -15.94
CA THR A 28 2.64 5.86 -15.71
C THR A 28 1.51 4.83 -15.53
N MET A 29 0.44 5.19 -14.81
CA MET A 29 -0.69 4.29 -14.55
C MET A 29 -1.44 3.91 -15.82
N PHE A 30 -1.41 4.74 -16.87
CA PHE A 30 -2.10 4.45 -18.13
C PHE A 30 -1.21 3.82 -19.20
N THR A 31 0.07 3.58 -18.91
CA THR A 31 0.95 2.91 -19.87
C THR A 31 0.51 1.46 -20.09
N GLU A 32 0.58 0.99 -21.33
CA GLU A 32 0.26 -0.40 -21.68
C GLU A 32 1.12 -1.40 -20.88
N GLN A 33 2.37 -1.06 -20.61
CA GLN A 33 3.28 -1.89 -19.80
C GLN A 33 2.77 -2.05 -18.37
N PHE A 34 2.40 -0.95 -17.70
CA PHE A 34 1.86 -0.98 -16.34
C PHE A 34 0.53 -1.74 -16.30
N GLN A 35 -0.38 -1.43 -17.22
CA GLN A 35 -1.71 -2.05 -17.29
C GLN A 35 -1.64 -3.57 -17.51
N ASN A 36 -0.74 -4.01 -18.39
CA ASN A 36 -0.49 -5.44 -18.62
C ASN A 36 0.15 -6.11 -17.41
N PHE A 37 1.10 -5.43 -16.75
CA PHE A 37 1.73 -5.96 -15.55
C PHE A 37 0.71 -6.13 -14.41
N MET A 38 -0.10 -5.12 -14.14
CA MET A 38 -1.11 -5.19 -13.07
C MET A 38 -2.17 -6.25 -13.35
N TYR A 39 -2.61 -6.39 -14.60
CA TYR A 39 -3.50 -7.49 -14.98
C TYR A 39 -2.91 -8.88 -14.68
N ARG A 40 -1.62 -9.06 -14.95
CA ARG A 40 -0.91 -10.31 -14.63
C ARG A 40 -0.67 -10.47 -13.14
N TRP A 41 -0.38 -9.39 -12.42
CA TRP A 41 -0.21 -9.40 -10.96
C TRP A 41 -1.47 -9.94 -10.27
N TRP A 42 -2.65 -9.44 -10.63
CA TRP A 42 -3.91 -9.92 -10.05
C TRP A 42 -4.21 -11.40 -10.35
N LYS A 43 -3.63 -11.94 -11.43
CA LYS A 43 -3.84 -13.32 -11.86
C LYS A 43 -2.66 -14.24 -11.56
N CYS A 44 -1.57 -13.71 -11.01
CA CYS A 44 -0.35 -14.47 -10.78
C CYS A 44 -0.53 -15.70 -9.89
N PRO A 45 -1.46 -15.79 -8.92
CA PRO A 45 -1.63 -17.02 -8.15
C PRO A 45 -2.11 -18.22 -8.98
N PHE A 46 -2.78 -17.95 -10.12
CA PHE A 46 -3.53 -18.94 -10.92
C PHE A 46 -2.87 -19.28 -12.26
N ASP A 47 -1.77 -18.60 -12.60
CA ASP A 47 -0.95 -18.92 -13.77
C ASP A 47 0.40 -19.48 -13.30
N ALA A 48 0.80 -20.66 -13.78
CA ALA A 48 1.99 -21.35 -13.27
C ALA A 48 3.29 -20.56 -13.45
N ARG A 49 3.41 -19.78 -14.53
CA ARG A 49 4.60 -18.98 -14.81
C ARG A 49 4.64 -17.75 -13.89
N ASP A 50 3.52 -17.03 -13.80
CA ASP A 50 3.43 -15.83 -12.97
C ASP A 50 3.41 -16.16 -11.48
N ARG A 51 2.91 -17.33 -11.09
CA ARG A 51 2.97 -17.81 -9.70
C ARG A 51 4.42 -17.89 -9.24
N LYS A 52 5.27 -18.54 -10.03
CA LYS A 52 6.69 -18.69 -9.72
C LYS A 52 7.46 -17.37 -9.81
N ALA A 53 7.14 -16.51 -10.78
CA ALA A 53 7.88 -15.28 -11.03
C ALA A 53 7.48 -14.11 -10.12
N VAL A 54 6.23 -14.10 -9.62
CA VAL A 54 5.64 -12.96 -8.91
C VAL A 54 5.05 -13.38 -7.58
N PHE A 55 4.08 -14.30 -7.61
CA PHE A 55 3.27 -14.62 -6.42
C PHE A 55 4.13 -15.23 -5.30
N GLU A 56 4.93 -16.24 -5.60
CA GLU A 56 5.77 -16.93 -4.61
C GLU A 56 6.80 -15.99 -3.97
N PRO A 57 7.59 -15.19 -4.74
CA PRO A 57 8.45 -14.16 -4.15
C PRO A 57 7.69 -13.14 -3.29
N PHE A 58 6.52 -12.68 -3.74
CA PHE A 58 5.67 -11.79 -2.96
C PHE A 58 5.23 -12.43 -1.64
N MET A 59 4.80 -13.69 -1.65
CA MET A 59 4.41 -14.43 -0.45
C MET A 59 5.59 -14.66 0.49
N VAL A 60 6.81 -14.89 -0.01
CA VAL A 60 8.02 -14.97 0.82
C VAL A 60 8.24 -13.65 1.55
N PHE A 61 8.14 -12.52 0.85
CA PHE A 61 8.27 -11.19 1.44
C PHE A 61 7.17 -10.91 2.47
N LEU A 62 5.90 -11.16 2.13
CA LEU A 62 4.77 -10.90 3.02
C LEU A 62 4.83 -11.74 4.29
N ARG A 63 5.16 -13.04 4.19
CA ARG A 63 5.36 -13.91 5.35
C ARG A 63 6.53 -13.43 6.22
N HIS A 64 7.63 -13.01 5.61
CA HIS A 64 8.75 -12.43 6.34
C HIS A 64 8.33 -11.19 7.13
N LEU A 65 7.55 -10.27 6.54
CA LEU A 65 6.98 -9.12 7.25
C LEU A 65 6.14 -9.59 8.44
N CYS A 66 5.17 -10.47 8.23
CA CYS A 66 4.32 -10.99 9.31
C CYS A 66 5.15 -11.65 10.44
N ASP A 67 6.22 -12.38 10.11
CA ASP A 67 7.08 -13.07 11.06
C ASP A 67 8.04 -12.15 11.84
N VAL A 68 8.51 -11.08 11.22
CA VAL A 68 9.29 -10.04 11.89
C VAL A 68 8.39 -9.27 12.84
N TRP A 69 7.26 -8.77 12.32
CA TRP A 69 6.42 -7.84 13.04
C TRP A 69 5.61 -8.48 14.16
N LYS A 70 5.29 -9.78 14.12
CA LYS A 70 4.66 -10.48 15.27
C LYS A 70 5.52 -10.45 16.54
N ARG A 71 6.82 -10.17 16.43
CA ARG A 71 7.74 -10.02 17.58
C ARG A 71 7.63 -8.64 18.24
N HIS A 72 6.92 -7.72 17.60
CA HIS A 72 6.74 -6.35 18.05
C HIS A 72 5.30 -6.16 18.51
N TRP A 73 5.12 -5.98 19.81
CA TRP A 73 3.79 -5.83 20.44
C TRP A 73 2.98 -4.64 19.88
N ASN A 74 3.66 -3.69 19.26
CA ASN A 74 3.08 -2.45 18.72
C ASN A 74 2.75 -2.52 17.22
N VAL A 75 2.88 -3.68 16.56
CA VAL A 75 2.36 -3.87 15.20
C VAL A 75 1.04 -4.60 15.22
N VAL A 76 0.02 -3.96 14.65
CA VAL A 76 -1.38 -4.42 14.70
C VAL A 76 -1.86 -5.04 13.39
N GLY A 77 -1.06 -4.96 12.31
CA GLY A 77 -1.32 -5.65 11.05
C GLY A 77 -0.33 -5.30 9.94
N VAL A 78 -0.44 -6.02 8.83
CA VAL A 78 0.32 -5.77 7.58
C VAL A 78 -0.65 -5.51 6.45
N GLU A 79 -0.55 -4.35 5.81
CA GLU A 79 -1.31 -4.08 4.58
C GLU A 79 -0.71 -4.86 3.41
N ILE A 80 -1.55 -5.64 2.73
CA ILE A 80 -1.10 -6.50 1.64
C ILE A 80 -0.65 -5.66 0.45
N MET A 81 -1.37 -4.57 0.15
CA MET A 81 -1.08 -3.72 -0.98
C MET A 81 -1.77 -2.35 -0.85
N ASN A 82 -0.98 -1.30 -0.99
CA ASN A 82 -1.42 0.09 -1.03
C ASN A 82 -1.98 0.47 -2.41
N GLU A 83 -3.12 1.15 -2.42
CA GLU A 83 -3.84 1.67 -3.59
C GLU A 83 -3.84 0.75 -4.81
N PRO A 84 -4.45 -0.46 -4.73
CA PRO A 84 -4.48 -1.42 -5.83
C PRO A 84 -4.94 -0.78 -7.16
N PRO A 85 -4.08 -0.66 -8.18
CA PRO A 85 -4.43 0.05 -9.39
C PRO A 85 -5.34 -0.77 -10.30
N ILE A 86 -6.03 -0.09 -11.22
CA ILE A 86 -6.69 -0.76 -12.34
C ILE A 86 -5.64 -1.38 -13.26
N GLY A 87 -5.85 -2.64 -13.64
CA GLY A 87 -5.07 -3.34 -14.65
C GLY A 87 -5.93 -3.82 -15.82
N GLY A 88 -5.28 -4.09 -16.96
CA GLY A 88 -5.92 -4.72 -18.12
C GLY A 88 -6.35 -3.77 -19.23
N LEU A 89 -6.17 -2.46 -19.08
CA LEU A 89 -6.34 -1.54 -20.21
C LEU A 89 -5.29 -1.82 -21.31
N PRO A 90 -5.62 -1.60 -22.60
CA PRO A 90 -6.86 -0.98 -23.09
C PRO A 90 -8.04 -1.94 -23.30
N ASP A 91 -7.98 -3.21 -22.86
CA ASP A 91 -9.13 -4.11 -22.92
C ASP A 91 -10.16 -3.73 -21.83
N PRO A 92 -11.32 -3.15 -22.19
CA PRO A 92 -12.31 -2.71 -21.21
C PRO A 92 -12.92 -3.88 -20.44
N TRP A 93 -12.99 -5.09 -21.01
CA TRP A 93 -13.53 -6.24 -20.31
C TRP A 93 -12.56 -6.75 -19.24
N ALA A 94 -11.26 -6.76 -19.55
CA ALA A 94 -10.22 -7.06 -18.57
C ALA A 94 -10.19 -5.99 -17.45
N ALA A 95 -10.25 -4.71 -17.82
CA ALA A 95 -10.25 -3.60 -16.87
C ALA A 95 -11.47 -3.61 -15.95
N CYS A 96 -12.69 -3.82 -16.48
CA CYS A 96 -13.90 -3.91 -15.66
C CYS A 96 -13.89 -5.07 -14.67
N ARG A 97 -13.12 -6.14 -14.96
CA ARG A 97 -12.95 -7.30 -14.06
C ARG A 97 -11.76 -7.15 -13.10
N THR A 98 -11.03 -6.03 -13.12
CA THR A 98 -9.91 -5.78 -12.18
C THR A 98 -10.31 -6.08 -10.76
N ARG A 99 -11.46 -5.60 -10.30
CA ARG A 99 -11.88 -5.75 -8.91
C ARG A 99 -12.06 -7.22 -8.53
N VAL A 100 -12.71 -8.01 -9.39
CA VAL A 100 -12.83 -9.46 -9.19
C VAL A 100 -11.46 -10.10 -9.05
N HIS A 101 -10.54 -9.78 -9.97
CA HIS A 101 -9.20 -10.34 -9.96
C HIS A 101 -8.37 -9.91 -8.75
N LEU A 102 -8.50 -8.66 -8.30
CA LEU A 102 -7.88 -8.15 -7.08
C LEU A 102 -8.35 -8.94 -5.85
N PHE A 103 -9.67 -9.11 -5.69
CA PHE A 103 -10.20 -9.87 -4.56
C PHE A 103 -9.82 -11.35 -4.65
N ASP A 104 -9.84 -11.96 -5.84
CA ASP A 104 -9.36 -13.34 -6.01
C ASP A 104 -7.86 -13.50 -5.69
N PHE A 105 -7.04 -12.48 -6.00
CA PHE A 105 -5.66 -12.40 -5.55
C PHE A 105 -5.58 -12.37 -4.02
N TYR A 106 -6.35 -11.52 -3.34
CA TYR A 106 -6.42 -11.53 -1.88
C TYR A 106 -6.86 -12.88 -1.33
N GLY A 107 -7.88 -13.51 -1.91
CA GLY A 107 -8.31 -14.86 -1.53
C GLY A 107 -7.17 -15.89 -1.59
N ALA A 108 -6.34 -15.82 -2.64
CA ALA A 108 -5.16 -16.67 -2.75
C ALA A 108 -4.08 -16.34 -1.70
N VAL A 109 -3.79 -15.05 -1.47
CA VAL A 109 -2.86 -14.60 -0.42
C VAL A 109 -3.29 -15.11 0.96
N LEU A 110 -4.55 -14.89 1.34
CA LEU A 110 -5.11 -15.31 2.61
C LEU A 110 -5.07 -16.84 2.77
N SER A 111 -5.29 -17.61 1.70
CA SER A 111 -5.15 -19.07 1.72
C SER A 111 -3.71 -19.52 1.93
N ASP A 112 -2.74 -18.85 1.28
CA ASP A 112 -1.31 -19.15 1.41
C ASP A 112 -0.77 -18.77 2.81
N LEU A 113 -1.23 -17.64 3.38
CA LEU A 113 -0.90 -17.22 4.75
C LEU A 113 -1.50 -18.19 5.79
N GLU A 114 -2.74 -18.63 5.60
CA GLU A 114 -3.41 -19.61 6.46
C GLU A 114 -2.67 -20.95 6.44
N SER A 115 -2.26 -21.41 5.26
CA SER A 115 -1.46 -22.64 5.12
C SER A 115 -0.09 -22.53 5.80
N ALA A 116 0.45 -21.32 5.92
CA ALA A 116 1.68 -21.03 6.65
C ALA A 116 1.45 -20.75 8.15
N SER A 117 0.22 -20.88 8.65
CA SER A 117 -0.15 -20.61 10.05
C SER A 117 0.22 -19.18 10.51
N ILE A 118 0.06 -18.20 9.63
CA ILE A 118 0.27 -16.79 9.98
C ILE A 118 -0.90 -16.28 10.82
N GLU A 119 -0.58 -15.80 12.02
CA GLU A 119 -1.57 -15.24 12.96
C GLU A 119 -1.73 -13.72 12.86
N ALA A 120 -0.74 -13.02 12.30
CA ALA A 120 -0.76 -11.56 12.18
C ALA A 120 -1.99 -11.09 11.37
N PRO A 121 -2.73 -10.07 11.83
CA PRO A 121 -3.78 -9.45 11.04
C PRO A 121 -3.23 -8.85 9.75
N VAL A 122 -4.01 -8.89 8.69
CA VAL A 122 -3.67 -8.28 7.41
C VAL A 122 -4.76 -7.31 6.98
N ALA A 123 -4.35 -6.20 6.37
CA ALA A 123 -5.25 -5.20 5.84
C ALA A 123 -5.38 -5.35 4.32
N ILE A 124 -6.60 -5.19 3.82
CA ILE A 124 -6.92 -5.17 2.39
C ILE A 124 -7.54 -3.84 2.00
N GLU A 125 -7.30 -3.43 0.77
CA GLU A 125 -7.89 -2.25 0.15
C GLU A 125 -8.70 -2.66 -1.08
N ASP A 126 -9.70 -1.87 -1.43
CA ASP A 126 -10.29 -1.98 -2.77
C ASP A 126 -9.47 -1.15 -3.78
N VAL A 127 -9.90 -1.17 -5.04
CA VAL A 127 -9.22 -0.49 -6.15
C VAL A 127 -8.95 0.98 -5.81
N GLY A 128 -7.67 1.38 -5.86
CA GLY A 128 -7.21 2.74 -5.59
C GLY A 128 -7.42 3.20 -4.14
N GLY A 129 -7.53 2.27 -3.18
CA GLY A 129 -7.73 2.58 -1.77
C GLY A 129 -9.13 3.09 -1.42
N THR A 130 -10.04 3.17 -2.39
CA THR A 130 -11.39 3.71 -2.19
C THR A 130 -12.44 2.59 -2.11
N LEU A 131 -13.73 2.89 -2.07
CA LEU A 131 -14.80 1.89 -1.92
C LEU A 131 -15.92 2.07 -2.94
N PRO A 132 -16.65 1.00 -3.29
CA PRO A 132 -17.95 1.13 -3.96
C PRO A 132 -18.86 2.09 -3.19
N GLY A 133 -19.60 2.93 -3.91
CA GLY A 133 -20.41 4.02 -3.38
C GLY A 133 -19.67 5.35 -3.26
N ALA A 134 -18.34 5.37 -3.37
CA ALA A 134 -17.56 6.60 -3.34
C ALA A 134 -17.57 7.38 -4.67
N GLY A 135 -17.86 6.71 -5.79
CA GLY A 135 -17.90 7.28 -7.12
C GLY A 135 -18.27 6.26 -8.21
N SER A 136 -18.76 6.73 -9.35
CA SER A 136 -19.36 5.87 -10.37
C SER A 136 -18.41 4.83 -10.97
N LEU A 137 -17.11 5.11 -11.05
CA LEU A 137 -16.14 4.13 -11.53
C LEU A 137 -16.11 2.88 -10.63
N LEU A 138 -16.10 3.07 -9.31
CA LEU A 138 -16.05 1.97 -8.35
C LEU A 138 -17.37 1.21 -8.30
N ASP A 139 -18.49 1.92 -8.44
CA ASP A 139 -19.81 1.28 -8.55
C ASP A 139 -19.88 0.35 -9.76
N ILE A 140 -19.36 0.79 -10.90
CA ILE A 140 -19.26 -0.04 -12.11
C ILE A 140 -18.39 -1.26 -11.81
N LEU A 141 -17.17 -1.07 -11.30
CA LEU A 141 -16.26 -2.19 -10.98
C LEU A 141 -16.86 -3.18 -9.96
N ALA A 142 -17.71 -2.71 -9.05
CA ALA A 142 -18.40 -3.54 -8.06
C ALA A 142 -19.49 -4.44 -8.66
N CYS A 143 -20.03 -4.13 -9.84
CA CYS A 143 -21.08 -4.92 -10.49
C CYS A 143 -20.69 -6.39 -10.74
N TRP A 144 -19.40 -6.69 -10.91
CA TRP A 144 -18.93 -8.05 -11.17
C TRP A 144 -18.76 -8.91 -9.91
N GLY A 145 -18.99 -8.34 -8.71
CA GLY A 145 -18.98 -9.05 -7.43
C GLY A 145 -17.60 -9.55 -7.00
N ILE A 146 -17.59 -10.41 -5.98
CA ILE A 146 -16.40 -11.13 -5.47
C ILE A 146 -16.72 -12.62 -5.58
N SER A 147 -15.75 -13.45 -5.96
CA SER A 147 -16.00 -14.88 -6.07
C SER A 147 -16.40 -15.49 -4.72
N GLY A 148 -17.27 -16.50 -4.75
CA GLY A 148 -17.75 -17.14 -3.52
C GLY A 148 -16.65 -17.82 -2.71
N ALA A 149 -15.58 -18.29 -3.37
CA ALA A 149 -14.43 -18.87 -2.68
C ALA A 149 -13.65 -17.81 -1.89
N THR A 150 -13.36 -16.67 -2.51
CA THR A 150 -12.72 -15.52 -1.88
C THR A 150 -13.55 -14.98 -0.73
N ARG A 151 -14.86 -14.79 -0.93
CA ARG A 151 -15.76 -14.33 0.14
C ARG A 151 -15.68 -15.22 1.37
N ARG A 152 -15.77 -16.54 1.19
CA ARG A 152 -15.62 -17.51 2.31
C ARG A 152 -14.25 -17.45 2.97
N GLN A 153 -13.18 -17.20 2.21
CA GLN A 153 -11.84 -17.03 2.76
C GLN A 153 -11.77 -15.78 3.65
N MET A 154 -12.31 -14.66 3.16
CA MET A 154 -12.34 -13.40 3.91
C MET A 154 -13.21 -13.52 5.17
N GLU A 155 -14.38 -14.16 5.10
CA GLU A 155 -15.25 -14.44 6.26
C GLU A 155 -14.53 -15.26 7.34
N ARG A 156 -13.75 -16.28 6.97
CA ARG A 156 -12.94 -17.07 7.92
C ARG A 156 -11.88 -16.23 8.61
N TRP A 157 -11.20 -15.36 7.85
CA TRP A 157 -10.20 -14.46 8.41
C TRP A 157 -10.82 -13.39 9.31
N ALA A 158 -12.00 -12.86 8.93
CA ALA A 158 -12.78 -11.92 9.74
C ALA A 158 -13.16 -12.53 11.10
N VAL A 159 -13.69 -13.76 11.13
CA VAL A 159 -14.06 -14.46 12.38
C VAL A 159 -12.87 -14.67 13.32
N ARG A 160 -11.65 -14.74 12.78
CA ARG A 160 -10.41 -14.86 13.57
C ARG A 160 -9.83 -13.52 14.00
N ASN A 161 -10.48 -12.39 13.68
CA ASN A 161 -9.97 -11.03 13.89
C ASN A 161 -8.63 -10.78 13.17
N GLN A 162 -8.44 -11.40 12.00
CA GLN A 162 -7.18 -11.30 11.24
C GLN A 162 -7.31 -10.49 9.96
N LEU A 163 -8.47 -9.88 9.71
CA LEU A 163 -8.71 -9.09 8.51
C LEU A 163 -9.12 -7.68 8.91
N ILE A 164 -8.52 -6.68 8.26
CA ILE A 164 -8.78 -5.25 8.46
C ILE A 164 -9.18 -4.68 7.09
N LEU A 165 -10.20 -3.80 7.06
CA LEU A 165 -10.50 -3.00 5.89
C LEU A 165 -9.71 -1.69 5.96
N SER A 166 -8.81 -1.49 5.00
CA SER A 166 -8.01 -0.28 4.84
C SER A 166 -8.66 0.63 3.79
N VAL A 167 -8.74 1.94 4.07
CA VAL A 167 -9.52 2.91 3.28
C VAL A 167 -8.85 4.28 3.20
N HIS A 168 -8.75 4.78 1.99
CA HIS A 168 -8.22 6.09 1.63
C HIS A 168 -9.35 7.11 1.38
N HIS A 169 -9.11 8.36 1.79
CA HIS A 169 -9.94 9.50 1.39
C HIS A 169 -9.12 10.64 0.82
N TYR A 170 -9.07 10.68 -0.51
CA TYR A 170 -8.63 11.82 -1.29
C TYR A 170 -9.71 12.23 -2.28
N LYS A 171 -10.25 13.45 -2.13
CA LYS A 171 -11.26 13.95 -3.05
C LYS A 171 -10.66 14.02 -4.45
N SER A 172 -11.23 13.27 -5.39
CA SER A 172 -10.69 13.09 -6.74
C SER A 172 -11.82 12.80 -7.74
N LEU A 173 -11.47 12.50 -8.99
CA LEU A 173 -12.44 12.01 -9.97
C LEU A 173 -13.03 10.64 -9.57
N VAL A 174 -12.31 9.88 -8.76
CA VAL A 174 -12.65 8.52 -8.33
C VAL A 174 -13.42 8.53 -7.00
N THR A 175 -13.04 9.42 -6.08
CA THR A 175 -13.69 9.58 -4.76
C THR A 175 -14.39 10.94 -4.70
N GLN A 176 -15.72 10.91 -4.81
CA GLN A 176 -16.57 12.10 -4.95
C GLN A 176 -17.40 12.40 -3.68
N VAL A 177 -17.44 11.47 -2.72
CA VAL A 177 -18.17 11.59 -1.46
C VAL A 177 -17.40 12.38 -0.39
N SER A 178 -18.12 12.84 0.63
CA SER A 178 -17.50 13.48 1.81
C SER A 178 -16.68 12.47 2.63
N PHE A 179 -15.85 12.98 3.53
CA PHE A 179 -15.05 12.12 4.42
C PHE A 179 -15.95 11.28 5.33
N GLU A 180 -16.98 11.91 5.90
CA GLU A 180 -17.96 11.26 6.77
C GLU A 180 -18.73 10.16 6.03
N ARG A 181 -19.12 10.42 4.78
CA ARG A 181 -19.77 9.38 3.96
C ARG A 181 -18.81 8.24 3.63
N MET A 182 -17.52 8.52 3.43
CA MET A 182 -16.52 7.47 3.22
C MET A 182 -16.38 6.57 4.45
N VAL A 183 -16.30 7.13 5.66
CA VAL A 183 -16.25 6.32 6.90
C VAL A 183 -17.51 5.45 7.04
N ALA A 184 -18.69 6.02 6.75
CA ALA A 184 -19.94 5.25 6.76
C ALA A 184 -19.93 4.11 5.72
N LEU A 185 -19.46 4.37 4.50
CA LEU A 185 -19.29 3.35 3.45
C LEU A 185 -18.32 2.25 3.89
N ALA A 186 -17.23 2.61 4.58
CA ALA A 186 -16.27 1.64 5.10
C ALA A 186 -16.92 0.68 6.10
N HIS A 187 -17.75 1.18 7.01
CA HIS A 187 -18.51 0.32 7.92
C HIS A 187 -19.53 -0.56 7.19
N GLU A 188 -20.22 -0.04 6.16
CA GLU A 188 -21.15 -0.83 5.33
C GLU A 188 -20.43 -1.98 4.62
N VAL A 189 -19.26 -1.71 4.03
CA VAL A 189 -18.44 -2.72 3.32
C VAL A 189 -17.83 -3.72 4.29
N ALA A 190 -17.28 -3.26 5.42
CA ALA A 190 -16.75 -4.13 6.46
C ALA A 190 -17.83 -5.10 6.95
N ALA A 191 -19.01 -4.61 7.30
CA ALA A 191 -20.14 -5.44 7.73
C ALA A 191 -20.57 -6.48 6.69
N ALA A 192 -20.41 -6.19 5.39
CA ALA A 192 -20.75 -7.11 4.30
C ALA A 192 -19.73 -8.24 4.06
N ILE A 193 -18.52 -8.11 4.59
CA ILE A 193 -17.47 -9.15 4.57
C ILE A 193 -17.57 -10.05 5.80
N GLY A 194 -17.85 -9.43 6.95
CA GLY A 194 -17.75 -10.00 8.30
C GLY A 194 -17.26 -8.86 9.17
N PRO A 195 -17.75 -8.66 10.40
CA PRO A 195 -17.54 -7.43 11.19
C PRO A 195 -16.05 -7.19 11.50
N ILE A 196 -15.32 -6.65 10.53
CA ILE A 196 -13.88 -6.40 10.57
C ILE A 196 -13.61 -4.95 10.94
N PRO A 197 -12.45 -4.65 11.57
CA PRO A 197 -12.04 -3.29 11.84
C PRO A 197 -11.91 -2.45 10.58
N VAL A 198 -12.30 -1.18 10.68
CA VAL A 198 -12.11 -0.14 9.67
C VAL A 198 -10.89 0.70 10.04
N TRP A 199 -9.89 0.69 9.16
CA TRP A 199 -8.72 1.55 9.24
C TRP A 199 -8.80 2.63 8.16
N MET A 200 -8.92 3.89 8.59
CA MET A 200 -8.73 5.03 7.69
C MET A 200 -7.22 5.24 7.51
N SER A 201 -6.62 4.56 6.55
CA SER A 201 -5.17 4.41 6.36
C SER A 201 -4.51 5.60 5.69
N GLU A 202 -5.24 6.32 4.84
CA GLU A 202 -4.74 7.56 4.25
C GLU A 202 -5.82 8.61 4.01
N PHE A 203 -5.49 9.85 4.37
CA PHE A 203 -6.25 11.04 4.03
C PHE A 203 -5.43 12.28 4.38
N HIS A 204 -5.84 13.45 3.89
CA HIS A 204 -5.27 14.71 4.37
C HIS A 204 -5.83 15.07 5.74
N ALA A 205 -4.97 15.25 6.76
CA ALA A 205 -5.34 15.59 8.16
C ALA A 205 -5.99 16.97 8.37
N GLU A 206 -6.26 17.71 7.30
CA GLU A 206 -6.85 19.05 7.38
C GLU A 206 -8.24 19.02 8.04
N GLY A 207 -8.54 20.05 8.83
CA GLY A 207 -9.87 20.24 9.41
C GLY A 207 -10.25 19.25 10.52
N GLY A 208 -9.29 18.69 11.26
CA GLY A 208 -9.58 17.80 12.40
C GLY A 208 -10.07 16.40 12.01
N LYS A 209 -9.84 15.99 10.75
CA LYS A 209 -10.29 14.70 10.21
C LYS A 209 -9.82 13.47 10.99
N VAL A 210 -8.65 13.54 11.63
CA VAL A 210 -8.18 12.45 12.52
C VAL A 210 -9.18 12.21 13.64
N ARG A 211 -9.57 13.27 14.36
CA ARG A 211 -10.56 13.17 15.44
C ARG A 211 -11.93 12.78 14.91
N MET A 212 -12.33 13.37 13.78
CA MET A 212 -13.59 13.04 13.10
C MET A 212 -13.68 11.55 12.73
N ALA A 213 -12.62 10.95 12.18
CA ALA A 213 -12.60 9.53 11.84
C ALA A 213 -12.84 8.65 13.07
N VAL A 214 -12.17 8.96 14.18
CA VAL A 214 -12.36 8.28 15.47
C VAL A 214 -13.79 8.45 15.98
N ASP A 215 -14.32 9.69 15.98
CA ASP A 215 -15.68 9.98 16.45
C ASP A 215 -16.76 9.32 15.59
N LEU A 216 -16.47 9.07 14.30
CA LEU A 216 -17.34 8.36 13.37
C LEU A 216 -17.21 6.83 13.46
N GLY A 217 -16.29 6.31 14.27
CA GLY A 217 -16.17 4.87 14.57
C GLY A 217 -15.04 4.13 13.87
N ALA A 218 -14.11 4.82 13.19
CA ALA A 218 -12.92 4.14 12.65
C ALA A 218 -12.07 3.55 13.79
N ASP A 219 -11.70 2.27 13.65
CA ASP A 219 -10.92 1.52 14.65
C ASP A 219 -9.44 1.93 14.65
N ALA A 220 -8.93 2.34 13.49
CA ALA A 220 -7.58 2.87 13.32
C ALA A 220 -7.58 4.03 12.33
N VAL A 221 -6.62 4.95 12.51
CA VAL A 221 -6.52 6.16 11.70
C VAL A 221 -5.06 6.50 11.48
N THR A 222 -4.66 6.58 10.22
CA THR A 222 -3.35 7.08 9.79
C THR A 222 -3.61 8.17 8.76
N PHE A 223 -3.02 9.35 8.96
CA PHE A 223 -3.10 10.40 7.95
C PHE A 223 -1.83 10.46 7.13
N TRP A 224 -1.97 10.90 5.88
CA TRP A 224 -0.89 10.85 4.92
C TRP A 224 0.23 11.82 5.27
N GLN A 225 1.45 11.27 5.24
CA GLN A 225 2.72 11.98 5.43
C GLN A 225 2.90 12.67 6.79
N TRP A 226 2.39 12.13 7.91
CA TRP A 226 2.83 12.63 9.22
C TRP A 226 4.26 12.20 9.57
N VAL A 227 5.22 13.13 9.62
CA VAL A 227 6.59 12.82 10.02
C VAL A 227 6.90 13.44 11.38
N ASP A 228 7.33 12.63 12.34
CA ASP A 228 8.06 13.11 13.51
C ASP A 228 9.49 13.46 13.11
N THR A 229 9.70 14.70 12.68
CA THR A 229 11.01 15.18 12.23
C THR A 229 12.04 15.22 13.36
N THR A 230 11.61 15.22 14.62
CA THR A 230 12.51 15.13 15.77
C THR A 230 13.06 13.72 15.90
N PHE A 231 12.21 12.71 15.71
CA PHE A 231 12.60 11.31 15.76
C PHE A 231 13.44 10.88 14.55
N THR A 232 13.00 11.23 13.33
CA THR A 232 13.64 10.81 12.07
C THR A 232 14.87 11.67 11.73
N GLY A 233 14.94 12.91 12.23
CA GLY A 233 16.01 13.86 11.89
C GLY A 233 15.96 14.37 10.45
N ASN A 234 14.90 14.04 9.71
CA ASN A 234 14.67 14.47 8.33
C ASN A 234 13.17 14.69 8.07
N ARG A 235 12.81 15.05 6.84
CA ARG A 235 11.42 15.35 6.44
C ARG A 235 10.65 14.12 5.91
N GLY A 236 11.19 12.91 6.03
CA GLY A 236 10.58 11.68 5.53
C GLY A 236 10.29 10.63 6.60
N TRP A 237 9.58 9.57 6.21
CA TRP A 237 9.22 8.43 7.05
C TRP A 237 10.33 7.38 7.19
N HIS A 238 11.58 7.82 7.18
CA HIS A 238 12.72 6.92 7.24
C HIS A 238 13.79 7.53 8.14
N LYS A 239 14.56 6.68 8.78
CA LYS A 239 15.70 7.07 9.58
C LYS A 239 16.92 6.34 9.06
N TYR A 240 17.91 7.09 8.62
CA TYR A 240 19.21 6.54 8.29
C TYR A 240 20.02 6.35 9.57
N PRO A 241 20.87 5.30 9.64
CA PRO A 241 21.82 5.17 10.73
C PRO A 241 22.80 6.35 10.73
N GLU A 242 23.37 6.65 11.89
CA GLU A 242 24.11 7.88 12.12
C GLU A 242 25.37 8.00 11.24
N ASP A 243 26.00 6.88 10.89
CA ASP A 243 27.14 6.82 9.98
C ASP A 243 26.79 7.23 8.54
N VAL A 244 25.62 6.82 8.03
CA VAL A 244 25.08 7.26 6.74
C VAL A 244 24.80 8.76 6.77
N VAL A 245 24.20 9.25 7.87
CA VAL A 245 23.90 10.67 8.08
C VAL A 245 25.18 11.50 8.08
N GLN A 246 26.18 11.12 8.86
CA GLN A 246 27.45 11.85 8.94
C GLN A 246 28.19 11.86 7.60
N ALA A 247 28.21 10.74 6.89
CA ALA A 247 28.81 10.66 5.55
C ALA A 247 28.12 11.56 4.53
N ALA A 248 26.80 11.74 4.62
CA ALA A 248 26.07 12.66 3.75
C ALA A 248 26.37 14.13 4.09
N LEU A 249 26.32 14.48 5.38
CA LEU A 249 26.57 15.85 5.84
C LEU A 249 28.01 16.31 5.55
N SER A 250 29.01 15.42 5.65
CA SER A 250 30.40 15.75 5.33
C SER A 250 30.63 16.11 3.85
N GLU A 251 29.76 15.63 2.97
CA GLU A 251 29.78 15.91 1.53
C GLU A 251 28.90 17.12 1.14
N GLY A 252 28.34 17.83 2.13
CA GLY A 252 27.54 19.03 1.91
C GLY A 252 26.09 18.79 1.51
N PHE A 253 25.56 17.58 1.70
CA PHE A 253 24.14 17.30 1.47
C PHE A 253 23.30 18.01 2.55
N SER A 254 22.28 18.73 2.11
CA SER A 254 21.39 19.48 3.00
C SER A 254 20.34 18.62 3.71
N GLU A 255 20.04 17.44 3.16
CA GLU A 255 19.21 16.41 3.78
C GLU A 255 20.08 15.19 4.09
N PRO A 256 20.01 14.64 5.32
CA PRO A 256 20.91 13.60 5.77
C PRO A 256 20.52 12.25 5.16
N GLY A 257 21.09 11.90 4.01
CA GLY A 257 20.80 10.64 3.32
C GLY A 257 21.73 10.36 2.12
N PRO A 258 21.71 9.12 1.59
CA PRO A 258 22.57 8.71 0.48
C PRO A 258 22.11 9.25 -0.88
N VAL A 259 20.88 9.78 -0.97
CA VAL A 259 20.32 10.43 -2.16
C VAL A 259 19.52 11.65 -1.71
N ASP A 260 19.67 12.79 -2.38
CA ASP A 260 18.90 14.01 -2.08
C ASP A 260 17.57 14.07 -2.87
N ALA A 261 16.71 15.04 -2.54
CA ALA A 261 15.42 15.24 -3.20
C ALA A 261 15.50 15.54 -4.72
N GLN A 262 16.68 15.86 -5.25
CA GLN A 262 16.92 16.08 -6.68
C GLN A 262 17.43 14.81 -7.38
N GLY A 263 17.68 13.73 -6.63
CA GLY A 263 18.20 12.47 -7.13
C GLY A 263 19.73 12.42 -7.24
N HIS A 264 20.45 13.39 -6.66
CA HIS A 264 21.91 13.31 -6.59
C HIS A 264 22.32 12.26 -5.55
N ILE A 265 23.34 11.47 -5.88
CA ILE A 265 23.82 10.36 -5.04
C ILE A 265 25.04 10.82 -4.25
N CYS A 266 24.99 10.73 -2.91
CA CYS A 266 26.16 10.84 -2.05
C CYS A 266 26.85 9.47 -1.99
N TRP A 267 27.87 9.25 -2.82
CA TRP A 267 28.55 7.95 -2.90
C TRP A 267 29.13 7.44 -1.57
N PRO A 268 29.74 8.28 -0.70
CA PRO A 268 30.18 7.85 0.62
C PRO A 268 29.02 7.32 1.49
N ALA A 269 27.93 8.08 1.61
CA ALA A 269 26.75 7.67 2.37
C ALA A 269 26.04 6.46 1.75
N TRP A 270 25.94 6.40 0.41
CA TRP A 270 25.40 5.25 -0.32
C TRP A 270 26.18 3.97 -0.03
N SER A 271 27.50 4.06 0.04
CA SER A 271 28.36 2.89 0.30
C SER A 271 28.16 2.33 1.70
N VAL A 272 27.89 3.19 2.69
CA VAL A 272 27.55 2.77 4.06
C VAL A 272 26.14 2.17 4.08
N TYR A 273 25.18 2.86 3.47
CA TYR A 273 23.78 2.44 3.41
C TYR A 273 23.62 1.08 2.71
N ALA A 274 24.26 0.87 1.56
CA ALA A 274 24.18 -0.37 0.81
C ALA A 274 24.64 -1.58 1.66
N ARG A 275 25.72 -1.43 2.43
CA ARG A 275 26.17 -2.47 3.37
C ARG A 275 25.14 -2.75 4.45
N SER A 276 24.53 -1.71 5.03
CA SER A 276 23.49 -1.87 6.07
C SER A 276 22.21 -2.57 5.57
N VAL A 277 21.93 -2.48 4.27
CA VAL A 277 20.84 -3.22 3.63
C VAL A 277 21.26 -4.67 3.37
N GLU A 278 22.49 -4.87 2.86
CA GLU A 278 23.04 -6.20 2.57
C GLU A 278 23.18 -7.08 3.82
N ASP A 279 23.56 -6.49 4.96
CA ASP A 279 23.67 -7.19 6.24
C ASP A 279 22.36 -7.24 7.04
N GLY A 280 21.30 -6.61 6.51
CA GLY A 280 19.96 -6.62 7.09
C GLY A 280 19.80 -5.78 8.36
N THR A 281 20.74 -4.88 8.65
CA THR A 281 20.67 -3.98 9.81
C THR A 281 19.72 -2.80 9.60
N VAL A 282 19.49 -2.38 8.36
CA VAL A 282 18.59 -1.28 8.00
C VAL A 282 17.79 -1.57 6.74
N TRP A 283 16.49 -1.24 6.78
CA TRP A 283 15.56 -1.48 5.67
C TRP A 283 14.81 -0.21 5.22
N GLY A 284 15.09 0.94 5.84
CA GLY A 284 14.43 2.21 5.55
C GLY A 284 15.19 3.03 4.50
N ALA A 285 14.48 3.48 3.46
CA ALA A 285 15.02 4.36 2.42
C ALA A 285 14.04 5.48 2.11
N TRP A 286 14.57 6.58 1.58
CA TRP A 286 13.75 7.48 0.77
C TRP A 286 13.27 6.75 -0.49
N ILE A 287 11.95 6.59 -0.60
CA ILE A 287 11.25 6.11 -1.79
C ILE A 287 10.39 7.29 -2.28
N GLY A 288 10.40 7.53 -3.60
CA GLY A 288 9.77 8.68 -4.24
C GLY A 288 8.40 9.05 -3.65
N GLY A 289 8.17 10.35 -3.45
CA GLY A 289 6.97 10.89 -2.77
C GLY A 289 7.08 11.04 -1.25
N ALA A 290 7.98 10.33 -0.56
CA ALA A 290 8.16 10.42 0.90
C ALA A 290 9.02 11.61 1.38
N SER A 291 9.33 12.58 0.52
CA SER A 291 10.23 13.72 0.81
C SER A 291 9.57 14.90 1.52
N PHE A 292 8.25 14.85 1.77
CA PHE A 292 7.50 16.00 2.27
C PHE A 292 6.52 15.66 3.39
N GLY A 293 7.05 15.06 4.45
CA GLY A 293 6.36 14.95 5.72
C GLY A 293 5.72 16.25 6.16
N LYS A 294 4.41 16.23 6.38
CA LYS A 294 3.68 17.30 7.05
C LYS A 294 3.92 17.16 8.56
N SER A 295 4.72 18.06 9.11
CA SER A 295 5.01 18.14 10.56
C SER A 295 3.93 18.92 11.33
N SER A 296 3.00 19.59 10.64
CA SER A 296 1.99 20.45 11.26
C SER A 296 0.61 19.80 11.35
N GLY A 297 0.22 19.49 12.59
CA GLY A 297 -1.16 19.60 13.04
C GLY A 297 -1.88 18.28 13.33
N TYR A 298 -2.37 18.17 14.58
CA TYR A 298 -3.53 17.37 14.96
C TYR A 298 -3.33 15.86 15.21
N LEU A 299 -2.26 15.47 15.90
CA LEU A 299 -2.40 14.29 16.77
C LEU A 299 -3.42 14.65 17.85
N ALA A 300 -4.60 14.01 17.80
CA ALA A 300 -5.57 14.11 18.88
C ALA A 300 -4.87 13.65 20.18
N PRO A 301 -5.01 14.39 21.30
CA PRO A 301 -4.51 13.88 22.57
C PRO A 301 -5.12 12.49 22.82
N PRO A 302 -4.33 11.54 23.35
CA PRO A 302 -4.83 10.20 23.61
C PRO A 302 -6.10 10.26 24.47
N VAL A 303 -7.12 9.52 24.06
CA VAL A 303 -8.31 9.30 24.89
C VAL A 303 -7.83 8.50 26.11
N PRO A 304 -8.04 8.97 27.34
CA PRO A 304 -7.77 8.16 28.53
C PRO A 304 -8.65 6.90 28.46
N LEU A 305 -8.02 5.73 28.52
CA LEU A 305 -8.69 4.45 28.75
C LEU A 305 -9.27 4.41 30.17
#